data_AF-A0A2A7MDY8-F1
#
_entry.id   AF-A0A2A7MDY8-F1
#
_cell.length_a   1.000
_cell.length_b   1.000
_cell.length_c   1.000
_cell.angle_alpha   90.00
_cell.angle_beta   90.00
_cell.angle_gamma   90.00
#
_symmetry.space_group_name_H-M   'P 1'
#
loop_
_entity.id
_entity.type
_entity.pdbx_description
1 polymer ?
#
loop_
_entity_poly.entity_id
_entity_poly.type
_entity_poly.pdbx_seq_one_letter_code
_entity_poly.pdbx_strand_id
1 'polypeptide(L)' 'MLALKLKRVKKNLTQEKLSQKSGVGRVTISNIERNGIENTPVAVLRKLAKALDTTVPELFFSDDEE' A
#
# COMPACT_ATOMS: atom_id res chain seq x y z
N MET A 1 -3.81 -7.19 4.13
CA MET A 1 -2.51 -6.61 4.53
C MET A 1 -2.71 -5.38 5.41
N LEU A 2 -2.40 -5.51 6.69
CA LEU A 2 -2.64 -4.46 7.69
C LEU A 2 -1.65 -3.29 7.55
N ALA A 3 -0.39 -3.55 7.21
CA ALA A 3 0.68 -2.55 7.11
C ALA A 3 0.36 -1.39 6.13
N LEU A 4 -0.08 -1.70 4.89
CA LEU A 4 -0.46 -0.68 3.91
C LEU A 4 -1.59 0.24 4.43
N LYS A 5 -2.63 -0.38 5.01
CA LYS A 5 -3.77 0.35 5.57
C LYS A 5 -3.35 1.23 6.75
N LEU A 6 -2.54 0.70 7.66
CA LEU A 6 -2.04 1.44 8.83
C LEU A 6 -1.21 2.65 8.40
N LYS A 7 -0.25 2.49 7.49
CA LYS A 7 0.59 3.60 7.02
C LYS A 7 -0.23 4.66 6.29
N ARG A 8 -1.22 4.25 5.50
CA ARG A 8 -2.16 5.17 4.83
C ARG A 8 -2.99 5.97 5.84
N VAL A 9 -3.56 5.32 6.86
CA VAL A 9 -4.36 5.99 7.90
C VAL A 9 -3.50 6.91 8.78
N LYS A 10 -2.28 6.50 9.14
CA LYS A 10 -1.31 7.36 9.85
C LYS A 10 -1.00 8.67 9.10
N LYS A 11 -1.14 8.68 7.77
CA LYS A 11 -1.01 9.87 6.92
C LYS A 11 -2.33 10.60 6.62
N ASN A 12 -3.44 10.23 7.28
CA ASN A 12 -4.77 10.79 7.06
C ASN A 12 -5.25 10.70 5.59
N LEU A 13 -4.84 9.64 4.89
CA LEU A 13 -5.22 9.41 3.50
C LEU A 13 -6.41 8.45 3.42
N THR A 14 -7.42 8.80 2.62
CA THR A 14 -8.41 7.81 2.15
C THR A 14 -7.77 6.96 1.04
N GLN A 15 -8.39 5.84 0.67
CA GLN A 15 -7.93 5.06 -0.49
C GLN A 15 -7.94 5.90 -1.78
N GLU A 16 -8.92 6.81 -1.91
CA GLU A 16 -9.01 7.77 -3.02
C GLU A 16 -7.83 8.75 -3.03
N LYS A 17 -7.50 9.33 -1.87
CA LYS A 17 -6.34 10.24 -1.76
C LYS A 17 -5.02 9.50 -2.02
N LEU A 18 -4.88 8.25 -1.58
CA LEU A 18 -3.71 7.45 -1.90
C LEU A 18 -3.65 7.14 -3.40
N SER A 19 -4.78 6.82 -4.03
CA SER A 19 -4.88 6.58 -5.47
C SER A 19 -4.38 7.77 -6.27
N GLN A 20 -4.84 8.97 -5.93
CA GLN A 20 -4.39 10.22 -6.54
C GLN A 20 -2.89 10.46 -6.32
N LYS A 21 -2.39 10.20 -5.10
CA LYS A 21 -0.97 10.41 -4.76
C LYS A 21 -0.03 9.41 -5.43
N SER A 22 -0.42 8.14 -5.55
CA SER A 22 0.44 7.07 -6.06
C SER A 22 0.24 6.77 -7.55
N GLY A 23 -0.84 7.25 -8.16
CA GLY A 23 -1.24 6.87 -9.52
C GLY A 23 -1.58 5.37 -9.64
N VAL A 24 -2.02 4.75 -8.55
CA VAL A 24 -2.48 3.36 -8.50
C VAL A 24 -3.98 3.40 -8.29
N GLY A 25 -4.74 2.67 -9.10
CA GLY A 25 -6.20 2.70 -8.99
C GLY A 25 -6.68 2.35 -7.59
N ARG A 26 -7.70 3.08 -7.10
CA ARG A 26 -8.32 2.83 -5.79
C ARG A 26 -8.73 1.36 -5.58
N VAL A 27 -9.26 0.70 -6.61
CA VAL A 27 -9.65 -0.72 -6.55
C VAL A 27 -8.43 -1.60 -6.26
N THR A 28 -7.30 -1.35 -6.92
CA THR A 28 -6.04 -2.06 -6.68
C THR A 28 -5.56 -1.84 -5.24
N ILE A 29 -5.57 -0.60 -4.74
CA ILE A 29 -5.23 -0.30 -3.34
C ILE A 29 -6.13 -1.09 -2.39
N SER A 30 -7.44 -1.05 -2.63
CA SER A 30 -8.41 -1.73 -1.80
C SER A 30 -8.26 -3.25 -1.84
N ASN A 31 -7.89 -3.83 -2.98
CA ASN A 31 -7.63 -5.25 -3.11
C ASN A 31 -6.36 -5.64 -2.37
N ILE A 32 -5.28 -4.84 -2.45
CA ILE A 32 -4.04 -5.10 -1.71
C ILE A 32 -4.29 -5.05 -0.19
N GLU A 33 -5.05 -4.05 0.29
CA GLU A 33 -5.37 -3.93 1.71
C GLU A 33 -6.15 -5.13 2.25
N ARG A 34 -7.01 -5.77 1.45
CA ARG A 34 -7.78 -6.94 1.85
C ARG A 34 -7.05 -8.26 1.61
N ASN A 35 -6.52 -8.45 0.40
CA ASN A 35 -6.10 -9.74 -0.14
C ASN A 35 -4.57 -9.89 -0.24
N GLY A 36 -3.79 -8.87 0.09
CA GLY A 36 -2.32 -8.93 0.01
C GLY A 36 -1.77 -8.64 -1.39
N ILE A 37 -0.50 -8.99 -1.60
CA ILE A 37 0.30 -8.55 -2.77
C ILE A 37 0.67 -9.68 -3.75
N GLU A 38 0.18 -10.90 -3.54
CA GLU A 38 0.59 -12.12 -4.27
C GLU A 38 0.56 -11.95 -5.80
N ASN A 39 -0.49 -11.30 -6.32
CA ASN A 39 -0.66 -11.04 -7.76
C ASN A 39 -0.44 -9.57 -8.15
N THR A 40 0.31 -8.81 -7.34
CA THR A 40 0.54 -7.38 -7.55
C THR A 40 1.90 -7.13 -8.20
N PRO A 41 1.97 -6.44 -9.35
CA PRO A 41 3.25 -6.11 -9.97
C PRO A 41 4.13 -5.26 -9.05
N VAL A 42 5.44 -5.54 -9.01
CA VAL A 42 6.39 -4.81 -8.16
C VAL A 42 6.38 -3.30 -8.43
N ALA A 43 6.08 -2.88 -9.66
CA ALA A 43 5.91 -1.47 -10.00
C ALA A 43 4.78 -0.78 -9.21
N VAL A 44 3.68 -1.49 -8.93
CA VAL A 44 2.58 -0.99 -8.09
C VAL A 44 3.04 -0.85 -6.64
N LEU A 45 3.73 -1.87 -6.11
CA LEU A 45 4.27 -1.84 -4.75
C LEU A 45 5.22 -0.65 -4.54
N ARG A 46 6.13 -0.40 -5.50
CA ARG A 46 7.03 0.76 -5.48
C ARG A 46 6.28 2.10 -5.50
N LYS A 47 5.23 2.23 -6.31
CA LYS A 47 4.41 3.45 -6.36
C LYS A 47 3.73 3.72 -5.02
N LEU A 48 3.19 2.70 -4.37
CA LEU A 48 2.54 2.83 -3.06
C LEU A 48 3.55 3.16 -1.96
N ALA A 49 4.69 2.47 -1.92
CA ALA A 49 5.76 2.75 -0.97
C ALA A 49 6.26 4.20 -1.10
N LYS A 50 6.54 4.65 -2.34
CA LYS A 50 6.94 6.04 -2.61
C LYS A 50 5.87 7.03 -2.16
N ALA A 51 4.59 6.79 -2.46
CA ALA A 51 3.51 7.68 -2.06
C ALA A 51 3.30 7.74 -0.53
N LEU A 52 3.71 6.70 0.19
CA LEU A 52 3.66 6.62 1.64
C LEU A 52 5.01 6.91 2.30
N ASP A 53 5.96 7.50 1.55
CA ASP A 53 7.29 7.91 2.03
C ASP A 53 7.98 6.80 2.84
N THR A 54 7.97 5.59 2.29
CA THR A 54 8.49 4.35 2.91
C THR A 54 9.09 3.45 1.84
N THR A 55 9.63 2.30 2.21
CA THR A 55 10.20 1.32 1.28
C THR A 55 9.27 0.14 1.06
N VAL A 56 9.45 -0.60 -0.05
CA VAL A 56 8.66 -1.82 -0.30
C VAL A 56 8.87 -2.86 0.82
N PRO A 57 10.10 -3.13 1.30
CA PRO A 57 10.32 -3.99 2.47
C PRO A 57 9.61 -3.50 3.72
N GLU A 58 9.73 -2.22 4.08
CA GLU A 58 9.07 -1.68 5.28
C GLU A 58 7.53 -1.68 5.18
N LEU A 59 6.98 -1.66 3.96
CA LEU A 59 5.53 -1.59 3.77
C LEU A 59 4.87 -2.97 3.64
N PHE A 60 5.61 -3.96 3.16
CA PHE A 60 5.05 -5.26 2.74
C PHE A 60 5.80 -6.49 3.28
N PHE A 61 7.00 -6.31 3.83
CA PHE A 61 7.88 -7.41 4.27
C PHE A 61 8.53 -7.13 5.65
N SER A 62 8.07 -6.11 6.40
CA SER A 62 8.53 -5.86 7.76
C SER A 62 7.72 -6.70 8.73
N ASP A 63 8.35 -7.77 9.17
CA ASP A 63 8.00 -8.74 10.21
C ASP A 63 6.58 -9.29 10.20
N ASP A 64 6.53 -10.58 9.87
CA ASP A 64 5.48 -11.52 10.19
C ASP A 64 5.03 -11.34 11.64
N GLU A 65 3.87 -10.74 11.86
CA GLU A 65 3.04 -11.03 13.03
C GLU A 65 1.70 -11.55 12.48
N GLU A 66 1.62 -12.89 12.47
CA GLU A 66 0.47 -13.81 12.32
C GLU A 66 -0.84 -13.31 11.68
#